data_AF-A0A9D7YEL3-F1
#
_entry.id   AF-A0A9D7YEL3-F1
#
_cell.length_a   1.000
_cell.length_b   1.000
_cell.length_c   1.000
_cell.angle_alpha   90.00
_cell.angle_beta   90.00
_cell.angle_gamma   90.00
#
_symmetry.space_group_name_H-M   'P 1'
#
loop_
_entity.id
_entity.type
_entity.pdbx_description
1 polymer ?
#
loop_
_entity_poly.entity_id
_entity_poly.type
_entity_poly.pdbx_seq_one_letter_code
_entity_poly.pdbx_strand_id
1 'polypeptide(L)'
;MTIMNQLKALFLCMLISMPCIGQTVYEPQILILAPNVVKYEATFAQEIATANEEIRSRSNNSELEQAIKSKDFKRQPKNLQIMTESEFEFAKNMDIFKQVSLSTQRYLTYRFYDKFPNLLLKLDNRKSTGTLDDLKTKSQKAKLQYIFNCASIELYVEDRIGYARIKVQLYDRVSNSLLVDKDYVGNWNNPGSEFACENRSVNCALNNALSQALEEVVHVIASNNPTLIREKQLQLDRYNVLVEKHLSKPFDKKLVESVISPKDSNVKIDNVYQVLYSPDRKKFVAFFLERTPAYDIGTLKDSTKDESITILSNRDVMDVDALGEIPRTYGYIVKGVNYRDKWYYEKSNATYFDASSVHDGQMKYFNHLQQWGFFKENSTESSAEFWETNQFAKIKDLTKDPDWSRYGEILWKTKEIEDRDYIGMYEIVANALKIAKLAENERFDSLTSRNIFIQAYEAQTKRHTNDFTKYAMINQDLTLIYPKERTVVMNPIMITNGKGEKALRFFLAFVDTKKIYEWTYFKPKTIPDRTWHYGSDIIEQLETITEWNFSLKTLDDNKFWSEYVLAKAGSTFKYLKELE
;
A
#
# COMPACT_ATOMS: atom_id res chain seq x y z
N MET A 1 -0.11 26.08 11.79
CA MET A 1 0.68 25.13 12.62
C MET A 1 0.16 23.72 12.37
N THR A 2 0.30 23.31 11.12
CA THR A 2 -0.27 22.11 10.51
C THR A 2 0.59 21.89 9.27
N ILE A 3 0.90 20.63 8.92
CA ILE A 3 1.97 20.19 7.98
C ILE A 3 3.32 19.91 8.69
N MET A 4 3.33 19.13 9.77
CA MET A 4 4.56 18.42 10.20
C MET A 4 4.26 17.11 10.96
N ASN A 5 3.15 16.45 10.59
CA ASN A 5 2.76 15.15 11.17
C ASN A 5 2.42 14.08 10.11
N GLN A 6 2.72 14.30 8.83
CA GLN A 6 2.41 13.32 7.77
C GLN A 6 3.60 12.49 7.25
N LEU A 7 4.82 12.65 7.80
CA LEU A 7 5.99 11.83 7.41
C LEU A 7 6.27 10.63 8.33
N LYS A 8 5.39 10.34 9.30
CA LYS A 8 5.65 9.32 10.35
C LYS A 8 5.13 7.91 10.04
N ALA A 9 4.64 7.63 8.83
CA ALA A 9 3.88 6.40 8.56
C ALA A 9 4.47 5.45 7.49
N LEU A 10 5.76 5.57 7.11
CA LEU A 10 6.35 4.68 6.09
C LEU A 10 7.67 4.02 6.51
N PHE A 11 7.86 3.73 7.80
CA PHE A 11 9.12 3.21 8.30
C PHE A 11 8.94 2.09 9.33
N LEU A 12 8.31 0.98 8.94
CA LEU A 12 8.44 -0.26 9.71
C LEU A 12 8.01 -1.50 8.90
N CYS A 13 8.89 -2.00 8.03
CA CYS A 13 8.97 -3.42 7.67
C CYS A 13 10.15 -3.65 6.73
N MET A 14 11.37 -3.73 7.27
CA MET A 14 12.49 -4.51 6.73
C MET A 14 13.72 -4.31 7.63
N LEU A 15 13.82 -5.08 8.71
CA LEU A 15 15.05 -5.17 9.51
C LEU A 15 15.18 -6.57 10.10
N ILE A 16 15.69 -7.50 9.30
CA ILE A 16 16.68 -8.47 9.76
C ILE A 16 17.72 -8.65 8.65
N SER A 17 18.66 -7.71 8.56
CA SER A 17 19.95 -7.97 7.93
C SER A 17 21.02 -7.89 9.02
N MET A 18 21.83 -8.94 9.14
CA MET A 18 22.89 -9.07 10.14
C MET A 18 23.92 -7.93 9.99
N PRO A 19 24.57 -7.47 11.08
CA PRO A 19 25.57 -6.43 11.01
C PRO A 19 26.90 -7.04 10.55
N CYS A 20 27.15 -7.07 9.23
CA CYS A 20 28.52 -6.90 8.78
C CYS A 20 28.89 -5.44 9.07
N ILE A 21 29.85 -5.21 9.95
CA ILE A 21 30.50 -3.90 10.14
C ILE A 21 31.33 -3.62 8.88
N GLY A 22 30.64 -3.35 7.77
CA GLY A 22 31.20 -2.66 6.63
C GLY A 22 31.25 -1.17 6.97
N GLN A 23 32.35 -0.50 6.65
CA GLN A 23 32.37 0.96 6.64
C GLN A 23 31.15 1.44 5.84
N THR A 24 30.31 2.30 6.43
CA THR A 24 29.15 2.85 5.74
C THR A 24 29.64 3.66 4.54
N VAL A 25 29.58 3.06 3.35
CA VAL A 25 29.85 3.75 2.10
C VAL A 25 28.59 4.52 1.76
N TYR A 26 28.61 5.85 1.86
CA TYR A 26 27.51 6.69 1.42
C TYR A 26 27.50 6.80 -0.10
N GLU A 27 26.32 6.89 -0.71
CA GLU A 27 26.17 6.98 -2.16
C GLU A 27 24.85 7.67 -2.53
N PRO A 28 24.80 8.62 -3.48
CA PRO A 28 25.94 9.39 -3.96
C PRO A 28 26.52 10.29 -2.86
N GLN A 29 27.78 10.68 -3.03
CA GLN A 29 28.50 11.63 -2.16
C GLN A 29 28.71 12.94 -2.90
N ILE A 30 28.00 13.99 -2.53
CA ILE A 30 28.00 15.26 -3.27
C ILE A 30 28.31 16.40 -2.31
N LEU A 31 29.32 17.21 -2.63
CA LEU A 31 29.54 18.52 -2.01
C LEU A 31 28.95 19.59 -2.92
N ILE A 32 28.03 20.38 -2.40
CA ILE A 32 27.36 21.47 -3.10
C ILE A 32 27.94 22.78 -2.56
N LEU A 33 28.60 23.53 -3.44
CA LEU A 33 29.29 24.77 -3.09
C LEU A 33 28.36 25.98 -3.20
N ALA A 34 28.72 27.07 -2.52
CA ALA A 34 28.08 28.37 -2.70
C ALA A 34 28.41 28.95 -4.10
N PRO A 35 27.48 29.70 -4.74
CA PRO A 35 27.74 30.32 -6.03
C PRO A 35 28.96 31.26 -5.98
N ASN A 36 29.82 31.16 -7.00
CA ASN A 36 31.07 31.89 -6.99
C ASN A 36 30.91 33.35 -7.42
N VAL A 37 30.64 33.56 -8.72
CA VAL A 37 30.44 34.89 -9.31
C VAL A 37 28.95 35.14 -9.49
N VAL A 38 28.49 36.33 -9.08
CA VAL A 38 27.11 36.77 -9.28
C VAL A 38 27.13 38.12 -9.98
N LYS A 39 26.36 38.25 -11.05
CA LYS A 39 26.14 39.49 -11.81
C LYS A 39 24.65 39.68 -12.03
N TYR A 40 24.17 40.90 -11.97
CA TYR A 40 22.78 41.23 -12.27
C TYR A 40 22.66 42.65 -12.80
N GLU A 41 21.73 42.85 -13.73
CA GLU A 41 21.34 44.19 -14.18
C GLU A 41 20.69 45.01 -13.05
N ALA A 42 20.85 46.33 -13.09
CA ALA A 42 20.35 47.25 -12.06
C ALA A 42 18.83 47.15 -11.82
N THR A 43 18.07 46.71 -12.83
CA THR A 43 16.63 46.47 -12.78
C THR A 43 16.23 45.44 -11.71
N PHE A 44 17.10 44.47 -11.39
CA PHE A 44 16.83 43.45 -10.38
C PHE A 44 17.24 43.85 -8.95
N ALA A 45 17.92 44.99 -8.77
CA ALA A 45 18.54 45.35 -7.49
C ALA A 45 17.53 45.46 -6.34
N GLN A 46 16.37 46.05 -6.59
CA GLN A 46 15.33 46.20 -5.57
C GLN A 46 14.72 44.84 -5.19
N GLU A 47 14.36 44.02 -6.17
CA GLU A 47 13.78 42.69 -5.94
C GLU A 47 14.75 41.78 -5.16
N ILE A 48 16.03 41.79 -5.53
CA ILE A 48 17.08 41.05 -4.82
C ILE A 48 17.20 41.53 -3.36
N ALA A 49 17.16 42.85 -3.12
CA ALA A 49 17.23 43.40 -1.77
C ALA A 49 16.04 42.95 -0.92
N THR A 50 14.82 43.03 -1.47
CA THR A 50 13.58 42.57 -0.81
C THR A 50 13.64 41.07 -0.52
N ALA A 51 14.02 40.23 -1.48
CA ALA A 51 14.12 38.79 -1.28
C ALA A 51 15.17 38.44 -0.20
N ASN A 52 16.31 39.12 -0.18
CA ASN A 52 17.33 38.91 0.85
C ASN A 52 16.85 39.33 2.25
N GLU A 53 16.05 40.39 2.35
CA GLU A 53 15.44 40.81 3.61
C GLU A 53 14.41 39.77 4.10
N GLU A 54 13.57 39.24 3.22
CA GLU A 54 12.64 38.15 3.55
C GLU A 54 13.35 36.88 4.01
N ILE A 55 14.46 36.51 3.36
CA ILE A 55 15.28 35.37 3.77
C ILE A 55 15.82 35.58 5.18
N ARG A 56 16.34 36.77 5.49
CA ARG A 56 16.87 37.10 6.82
C ARG A 56 15.77 37.10 7.89
N SER A 57 14.58 37.63 7.58
CA SER A 57 13.48 37.70 8.54
C SER A 57 12.85 36.32 8.83
N ARG A 58 12.85 35.40 7.86
CA ARG A 58 12.39 34.01 8.05
C ARG A 58 13.43 33.09 8.68
N SER A 59 14.69 33.51 8.79
CA SER A 59 15.77 32.73 9.37
C SER A 59 15.68 32.69 10.90
N ASN A 60 14.67 32.00 11.44
CA ASN A 60 14.57 31.68 12.87
C ASN A 60 15.59 30.59 13.23
N ASN A 61 16.86 30.98 13.32
CA ASN A 61 17.97 30.08 13.65
C ASN A 61 17.77 29.34 14.99
N SER A 62 16.97 29.90 15.91
CA SER A 62 16.67 29.30 17.21
C SER A 62 15.88 28.00 17.14
N GLU A 63 14.90 27.87 16.23
CA GLU A 63 14.08 26.66 16.09
C GLU A 63 14.89 25.52 15.45
N LEU A 64 15.68 25.81 14.41
CA LEU A 64 16.54 24.81 13.77
C LEU A 64 17.66 24.37 14.71
N GLU A 65 18.22 25.29 15.50
CA GLU A 65 19.25 24.99 16.51
C GLU A 65 18.69 24.11 17.65
N GLN A 66 17.44 24.34 18.07
CA GLN A 66 16.75 23.46 19.02
C GLN A 66 16.47 22.07 18.41
N ALA A 67 16.06 22.01 17.14
CA ALA A 67 15.80 20.76 16.44
C ALA A 67 17.06 19.88 16.34
N ILE A 68 18.22 20.45 16.02
CA ILE A 68 19.51 19.74 15.94
C ILE A 68 20.01 19.29 17.32
N LYS A 69 19.63 19.98 18.40
CA LYS A 69 19.97 19.56 19.78
C LYS A 69 19.02 18.51 20.35
N SER A 70 17.91 18.20 19.67
CA SER A 70 16.87 17.29 20.16
C SER A 70 17.34 15.83 20.27
N LYS A 71 16.66 15.04 21.11
CA LYS A 71 16.89 13.60 21.21
C LYS A 71 16.52 12.87 19.91
N ASP A 72 15.51 13.35 19.20
CA ASP A 72 15.05 12.75 17.95
C ASP A 72 16.08 12.90 16.84
N PHE A 73 16.73 14.06 16.74
CA PHE A 73 17.84 14.28 15.81
C PHE A 73 18.99 13.30 16.06
N LYS A 74 19.39 13.12 17.33
CA LYS A 74 20.49 12.20 17.70
C LYS A 74 20.18 10.72 17.38
N ARG A 75 18.90 10.37 17.17
CA ARG A 75 18.45 9.03 16.77
C ARG A 75 18.44 8.81 15.25
N GLN A 76 18.56 9.87 14.46
CA GLN A 76 18.56 9.76 12.99
C GLN A 76 19.83 9.05 12.49
N PRO A 77 19.78 8.39 11.32
CA PRO A 77 20.96 7.91 10.61
C PRO A 77 22.06 8.96 10.47
N LYS A 78 23.33 8.54 10.52
CA LYS A 78 24.46 9.46 10.60
C LYS A 78 24.60 10.37 9.36
N ASN A 79 24.26 9.89 8.17
CA ASN A 79 24.21 10.71 6.97
C ASN A 79 23.21 11.86 7.10
N LEU A 80 21.99 11.60 7.58
CA LEU A 80 20.97 12.63 7.77
C LEU A 80 21.40 13.68 8.81
N GLN A 81 22.08 13.25 9.88
CA GLN A 81 22.66 14.19 10.84
C GLN A 81 23.67 15.13 10.17
N ILE A 82 24.61 14.58 9.38
CA ILE A 82 25.65 15.37 8.69
C ILE A 82 25.02 16.33 7.67
N MET A 83 24.02 15.89 6.92
CA MET A 83 23.33 16.71 5.93
C MET A 83 22.61 17.89 6.60
N THR A 84 21.85 17.63 7.65
CA THR A 84 21.12 18.64 8.42
C THR A 84 22.07 19.64 9.09
N GLU A 85 23.18 19.18 9.69
CA GLU A 85 24.22 20.05 10.25
C GLU A 85 24.83 20.95 9.16
N SER A 86 25.11 20.39 7.97
CA SER A 86 25.66 21.18 6.86
C SER A 86 24.66 22.22 6.33
N GLU A 87 23.37 21.88 6.25
CA GLU A 87 22.30 22.80 5.86
C GLU A 87 22.17 23.95 6.86
N PHE A 88 22.21 23.65 8.17
CA PHE A 88 22.17 24.67 9.22
C PHE A 88 23.36 25.63 9.13
N GLU A 89 24.59 25.12 9.01
CA GLU A 89 25.78 25.97 8.88
C GLU A 89 25.76 26.80 7.59
N PHE A 90 25.21 26.25 6.51
CA PHE A 90 25.05 26.97 5.25
C PHE A 90 24.02 28.10 5.38
N ALA A 91 22.90 27.85 6.07
CA ALA A 91 21.79 28.79 6.21
C ALA A 91 22.11 30.04 7.04
N LYS A 92 23.12 30.00 7.91
CA LYS A 92 23.53 31.16 8.74
C LYS A 92 23.81 32.43 7.94
N ASN A 93 24.28 32.29 6.69
CA ASN A 93 24.61 33.40 5.80
C ASN A 93 23.87 33.26 4.46
N MET A 94 22.57 32.98 4.51
CA MET A 94 21.75 32.77 3.31
C MET A 94 21.46 34.08 2.55
N ASP A 95 21.44 33.98 1.23
CA ASP A 95 20.94 35.00 0.30
C ASP A 95 20.19 34.31 -0.84
N ILE A 96 19.53 35.08 -1.70
CA ILE A 96 18.74 34.56 -2.83
C ILE A 96 19.57 33.68 -3.77
N PHE A 97 20.86 33.96 -3.95
CA PHE A 97 21.72 33.19 -4.85
C PHE A 97 22.13 31.86 -4.21
N LYS A 98 22.42 31.83 -2.91
CA LYS A 98 22.66 30.61 -2.16
C LYS A 98 21.45 29.69 -2.07
N GLN A 99 20.23 30.20 -2.30
CA GLN A 99 19.07 29.33 -2.46
C GLN A 99 19.24 28.34 -3.61
N VAL A 100 20.00 28.68 -4.68
CA VAL A 100 20.29 27.74 -5.77
C VAL A 100 20.98 26.47 -5.25
N SER A 101 21.98 26.64 -4.37
CA SER A 101 22.69 25.52 -3.75
C SER A 101 21.78 24.73 -2.80
N LEU A 102 20.97 25.41 -1.99
CA LEU A 102 20.03 24.75 -1.07
C LEU A 102 18.96 23.96 -1.83
N SER A 103 18.34 24.56 -2.85
CA SER A 103 17.35 23.91 -3.71
C SER A 103 17.95 22.72 -4.45
N THR A 104 19.21 22.83 -4.91
CA THR A 104 19.97 21.69 -5.47
C THR A 104 20.04 20.53 -4.47
N GLN A 105 20.45 20.80 -3.23
CA GLN A 105 20.59 19.76 -2.20
C GLN A 105 19.24 19.08 -1.93
N ARG A 106 18.17 19.85 -1.75
CA ARG A 106 16.82 19.32 -1.47
C ARG A 106 16.28 18.50 -2.63
N TYR A 107 16.39 19.01 -3.85
CA TYR A 107 15.94 18.31 -5.05
C TYR A 107 16.70 17.00 -5.26
N LEU A 108 18.04 17.02 -5.21
CA LEU A 108 18.84 15.81 -5.38
C LEU A 108 18.61 14.81 -4.24
N THR A 109 18.37 15.29 -3.02
CA THR A 109 17.98 14.41 -1.90
C THR A 109 16.68 13.70 -2.22
N TYR A 110 15.64 14.43 -2.60
CA TYR A 110 14.34 13.86 -2.98
C TYR A 110 14.49 12.83 -4.13
N ARG A 111 15.21 13.19 -5.20
CA ARG A 111 15.38 12.33 -6.38
C ARG A 111 16.19 11.06 -6.12
N PHE A 112 17.15 11.08 -5.20
CA PHE A 112 18.02 9.94 -4.94
C PHE A 112 17.60 9.09 -3.73
N TYR A 113 16.75 9.60 -2.83
CA TYR A 113 16.45 8.93 -1.55
C TYR A 113 15.88 7.52 -1.71
N ASP A 114 14.95 7.33 -2.64
CA ASP A 114 14.29 6.03 -2.88
C ASP A 114 15.27 4.95 -3.36
N LYS A 115 16.35 5.36 -4.03
CA LYS A 115 17.40 4.45 -4.53
C LYS A 115 18.56 4.32 -3.55
N PHE A 116 18.83 5.38 -2.79
CA PHE A 116 19.99 5.47 -1.92
C PHE A 116 19.62 6.03 -0.54
N PRO A 117 19.11 5.19 0.38
CA PRO A 117 18.74 5.63 1.73
C PRO A 117 19.95 6.15 2.54
N ASN A 118 21.17 5.82 2.11
CA ASN A 118 22.45 6.22 2.68
C ASN A 118 23.15 7.35 1.89
N LEU A 119 22.44 8.14 1.08
CA LEU A 119 23.02 9.30 0.38
C LEU A 119 23.65 10.33 1.33
N LEU A 120 24.66 11.06 0.84
CA LEU A 120 25.34 12.13 1.56
C LEU A 120 25.53 13.37 0.68
N LEU A 121 24.67 14.38 0.89
CA LEU A 121 24.70 15.64 0.16
C LEU A 121 24.98 16.80 1.12
N LYS A 122 26.21 17.33 1.07
CA LYS A 122 26.67 18.39 1.98
C LYS A 122 26.64 19.76 1.31
N LEU A 123 26.13 20.75 2.02
CA LEU A 123 26.27 22.15 1.65
C LEU A 123 27.57 22.74 2.23
N ASP A 124 28.18 23.68 1.50
CA ASP A 124 29.40 24.36 1.92
C ASP A 124 29.44 25.82 1.48
N ASN A 125 29.76 26.72 2.42
CA ASN A 125 29.85 28.16 2.17
C ASN A 125 31.05 28.55 1.28
N ARG A 126 32.00 27.64 1.02
CA ARG A 126 33.16 27.88 0.15
C ARG A 126 32.73 28.04 -1.31
N LYS A 127 33.34 28.98 -2.01
CA LYS A 127 33.20 29.22 -3.45
C LYS A 127 34.31 28.52 -4.24
N SER A 128 34.07 28.26 -5.53
CA SER A 128 35.08 27.74 -6.45
C SER A 128 35.15 28.54 -7.74
N THR A 129 36.38 28.77 -8.23
CA THR A 129 36.61 29.39 -9.55
C THR A 129 36.20 28.48 -10.71
N GLY A 130 35.94 27.20 -10.44
CA GLY A 130 35.54 26.22 -11.43
C GLY A 130 36.70 25.58 -12.20
N THR A 131 37.95 25.87 -11.83
CA THR A 131 39.12 25.18 -12.39
C THR A 131 39.21 23.76 -11.84
N LEU A 132 39.72 22.84 -12.66
CA LEU A 132 39.83 21.42 -12.30
C LEU A 132 40.64 21.21 -11.01
N ASP A 133 41.77 21.91 -10.86
CA ASP A 133 42.63 21.81 -9.67
C ASP A 133 41.95 22.31 -8.38
N ASP A 134 41.15 23.39 -8.47
CA ASP A 134 40.40 23.90 -7.32
C ASP A 134 39.31 22.90 -6.90
N LEU A 135 38.53 22.39 -7.87
CA LEU A 135 37.48 21.39 -7.62
C LEU A 135 38.06 20.08 -7.05
N LYS A 136 39.17 19.60 -7.61
CA LYS A 136 39.93 18.45 -7.10
C LYS A 136 40.37 18.66 -5.65
N THR A 137 40.98 19.80 -5.35
CA THR A 137 41.45 20.14 -4.00
C THR A 137 40.29 20.15 -3.00
N LYS A 138 39.16 20.74 -3.38
CA LYS A 138 37.96 20.79 -2.51
C LYS A 138 37.37 19.40 -2.29
N SER A 139 37.27 18.58 -3.33
CA SER A 139 36.80 17.20 -3.25
C SER A 139 37.68 16.33 -2.35
N GLN A 140 39.01 16.43 -2.50
CA GLN A 140 39.97 15.70 -1.66
C GLN A 140 39.86 16.10 -0.19
N LYS A 141 39.74 17.41 0.09
CA LYS A 141 39.58 17.93 1.46
C LYS A 141 38.25 17.48 2.08
N ALA A 142 37.16 17.50 1.32
CA ALA A 142 35.85 17.09 1.81
C ALA A 142 35.67 15.57 1.87
N LYS A 143 36.54 14.81 1.18
CA LYS A 143 36.44 13.35 1.00
C LYS A 143 35.08 12.93 0.40
N LEU A 144 34.57 13.71 -0.56
CA LEU A 144 33.34 13.42 -1.29
C LEU A 144 33.65 13.23 -2.78
N GLN A 145 32.92 12.34 -3.43
CA GLN A 145 33.14 12.00 -4.84
C GLN A 145 32.84 13.18 -5.77
N TYR A 146 31.61 13.71 -5.69
CA TYR A 146 31.15 14.74 -6.60
C TYR A 146 31.26 16.13 -5.99
N ILE A 147 31.57 17.13 -6.82
CA ILE A 147 31.41 18.54 -6.49
C ILE A 147 30.40 19.15 -7.44
N PHE A 148 29.29 19.64 -6.91
CA PHE A 148 28.38 20.54 -7.62
C PHE A 148 28.83 21.97 -7.37
N ASN A 149 29.18 22.68 -8.44
CA ASN A 149 29.63 24.07 -8.40
C ASN A 149 28.76 24.94 -9.31
N CYS A 150 28.21 26.01 -8.75
CA CYS A 150 27.62 27.09 -9.54
C CYS A 150 28.71 28.15 -9.77
N ALA A 151 29.40 28.05 -10.91
CA ALA A 151 30.56 28.87 -11.23
C ALA A 151 30.17 30.34 -11.42
N SER A 152 29.00 30.59 -12.02
CA SER A 152 28.45 31.94 -12.14
C SER A 152 26.94 31.96 -12.23
N ILE A 153 26.34 33.05 -11.76
CA ILE A 153 24.93 33.41 -11.98
C ILE A 153 24.90 34.81 -12.60
N GLU A 154 24.15 34.96 -13.68
CA GLU A 154 23.91 36.23 -14.36
C GLU A 154 22.40 36.47 -14.52
N LEU A 155 21.91 37.59 -14.01
CA LEU A 155 20.53 38.04 -14.23
C LEU A 155 20.49 39.19 -15.23
N TYR A 156 19.72 39.03 -16.31
CA TYR A 156 19.64 40.00 -17.40
C TYR A 156 18.22 40.12 -17.95
N VAL A 157 17.94 41.21 -18.68
CA VAL A 157 16.66 41.45 -19.32
C VAL A 157 16.83 41.39 -20.84
N GLU A 158 16.04 40.55 -21.48
CA GLU A 158 15.98 40.44 -22.94
C GLU A 158 14.51 40.48 -23.37
N ASP A 159 14.15 41.31 -24.33
CA ASP A 159 12.76 41.50 -24.81
C ASP A 159 11.73 41.75 -23.69
N ARG A 160 12.12 42.50 -22.66
CA ARG A 160 11.32 42.81 -21.45
C ARG A 160 10.99 41.58 -20.58
N ILE A 161 11.68 40.47 -20.80
CA ILE A 161 11.58 39.25 -19.99
C ILE A 161 12.86 39.15 -19.15
N GLY A 162 12.70 38.89 -17.85
CA GLY A 162 13.81 38.60 -16.96
C GLY A 162 14.31 37.17 -17.14
N TYR A 163 15.62 37.02 -17.24
CA TYR A 163 16.31 35.74 -17.38
C TYR A 163 17.38 35.56 -16.31
N ALA A 164 17.64 34.29 -15.98
CA ALA A 164 18.81 33.87 -15.24
C ALA A 164 19.63 32.91 -16.10
N ARG A 165 20.92 33.22 -16.27
CA ARG A 165 21.92 32.28 -16.80
C ARG A 165 22.77 31.76 -15.66
N ILE A 166 22.75 30.45 -15.43
CA ILE A 166 23.58 29.81 -14.42
C ILE A 166 24.62 28.91 -15.12
N LYS A 167 25.88 29.05 -14.72
CA LYS A 167 26.95 28.13 -15.13
C LYS A 167 27.10 27.05 -14.08
N VAL A 168 26.71 25.83 -14.44
CA VAL A 168 26.77 24.67 -13.54
C VAL A 168 27.91 23.75 -13.97
N GLN A 169 28.64 23.29 -12.96
CA GLN A 169 29.72 22.33 -13.10
C GLN A 169 29.50 21.16 -12.15
N LEU A 170 29.68 19.94 -12.67
CA LEU A 170 29.69 18.72 -11.88
C LEU A 170 31.06 18.05 -12.08
N TYR A 171 31.90 18.11 -11.07
CA TYR A 171 33.18 17.41 -11.06
C TYR A 171 33.04 16.04 -10.40
N ASP A 172 33.69 15.02 -10.96
CA ASP A 172 33.83 13.69 -10.39
C ASP A 172 35.29 13.40 -10.03
N ARG A 173 35.52 13.05 -8.77
CA ARG A 173 36.84 12.69 -8.26
C ARG A 173 37.38 11.39 -8.84
N VAL A 174 36.51 10.43 -9.15
CA VAL A 174 36.94 9.09 -9.59
C VAL A 174 37.55 9.16 -10.99
N SER A 175 36.84 9.79 -11.92
CA SER A 175 37.35 10.07 -13.28
C SER A 175 38.32 11.26 -13.32
N ASN A 176 38.37 12.08 -12.27
CA ASN A 176 39.13 13.34 -12.20
C ASN A 176 38.78 14.26 -13.39
N SER A 177 37.48 14.42 -13.66
CA SER A 177 36.98 15.17 -14.81
C SER A 177 35.73 15.99 -14.48
N LEU A 178 35.43 16.97 -15.32
CA LEU A 178 34.14 17.66 -15.33
C LEU A 178 33.15 16.85 -16.17
N LEU A 179 32.13 16.31 -15.52
CA LEU A 179 31.04 15.58 -16.17
C LEU A 179 29.97 16.54 -16.71
N VAL A 180 29.84 17.71 -16.09
CA VAL A 180 29.01 18.83 -16.56
C VAL A 180 29.85 20.10 -16.48
N ASP A 181 29.83 20.94 -17.51
CA ASP A 181 30.34 22.31 -17.54
C ASP A 181 29.56 23.10 -18.59
N LYS A 182 28.41 23.65 -18.20
CA LYS A 182 27.43 24.20 -19.15
C LYS A 182 26.64 25.36 -18.55
N ASP A 183 26.19 26.25 -19.43
CA ASP A 183 25.28 27.35 -19.11
C ASP A 183 23.82 26.93 -19.33
N TYR A 184 22.97 27.25 -18.37
CA TYR A 184 21.53 26.99 -18.41
C TYR A 184 20.78 28.31 -18.24
N VAL A 185 19.74 28.51 -19.05
CA VAL A 185 18.96 29.76 -19.08
C VAL A 185 17.51 29.48 -18.69
N GLY A 186 17.02 30.22 -17.70
CA GLY A 186 15.63 30.18 -17.24
C GLY A 186 14.98 31.56 -17.37
N ASN A 187 13.78 31.61 -17.92
CA ASN A 187 12.95 32.83 -17.90
C ASN A 187 12.17 32.91 -16.58
N TRP A 188 11.57 34.06 -16.29
CA TRP A 188 10.77 34.27 -15.08
C TRP A 188 9.31 33.76 -15.15
N ASN A 189 8.94 32.94 -16.14
CA ASN A 189 7.57 32.44 -16.26
C ASN A 189 7.37 31.21 -15.35
N ASN A 190 6.25 31.12 -14.65
CA ASN A 190 5.97 29.96 -13.80
C ASN A 190 5.81 28.67 -14.64
N PRO A 191 6.66 27.63 -14.45
CA PRO A 191 6.60 26.40 -15.22
C PRO A 191 5.51 25.42 -14.76
N GLY A 192 4.91 25.64 -13.58
CA GLY A 192 4.08 24.65 -12.89
C GLY A 192 4.88 23.54 -12.19
N SER A 193 4.19 22.64 -11.48
CA SER A 193 4.75 21.41 -10.89
C SER A 193 5.88 21.62 -9.84
N GLU A 194 6.92 20.76 -9.83
CA GLU A 194 7.97 20.66 -8.78
C GLU A 194 8.80 21.95 -8.59
N PHE A 195 8.79 22.86 -9.56
CA PHE A 195 9.53 24.13 -9.54
C PHE A 195 8.60 25.36 -9.59
N ALA A 196 7.33 25.21 -9.25
CA ALA A 196 6.36 26.31 -9.26
C ALA A 196 6.87 27.54 -8.47
N CYS A 197 6.71 28.71 -9.08
CA CYS A 197 7.23 29.98 -8.56
C CYS A 197 6.29 31.15 -8.81
N GLU A 198 6.48 32.24 -8.08
CA GLU A 198 5.76 33.47 -8.37
C GLU A 198 6.15 33.98 -9.77
N ASN A 199 5.14 34.17 -10.60
CA ASN A 199 5.33 34.57 -11.98
C ASN A 199 6.02 35.94 -12.05
N ARG A 200 6.99 36.09 -12.96
CA ARG A 200 7.80 37.30 -13.16
C ARG A 200 8.72 37.66 -12.00
N SER A 201 9.28 36.66 -11.31
CA SER A 201 10.28 36.87 -10.25
C SER A 201 11.67 36.33 -10.60
N VAL A 202 12.70 36.89 -9.97
CA VAL A 202 14.10 36.41 -9.99
C VAL A 202 14.18 34.97 -9.49
N ASN A 203 13.43 34.62 -8.44
CA ASN A 203 13.34 33.25 -7.95
C ASN A 203 12.86 32.29 -9.06
N CYS A 204 11.89 32.73 -9.86
CA CYS A 204 11.36 31.92 -10.95
C CYS A 204 12.39 31.73 -12.07
N ALA A 205 13.11 32.79 -12.44
CA ALA A 205 14.20 32.70 -13.40
C ALA A 205 15.31 31.75 -12.94
N LEU A 206 15.74 31.85 -11.68
CA LEU A 206 16.74 30.96 -11.08
C LEU A 206 16.26 29.51 -11.04
N ASN A 207 15.02 29.26 -10.60
CA ASN A 207 14.45 27.92 -10.53
C ASN A 207 14.34 27.26 -11.92
N ASN A 208 13.93 28.03 -12.94
CA ASN A 208 13.80 27.52 -14.31
C ASN A 208 15.15 27.19 -14.96
N ALA A 209 16.20 27.94 -14.62
CA ALA A 209 17.55 27.63 -15.06
C ALA A 209 18.09 26.39 -14.32
N LEU A 210 17.80 26.31 -13.01
CA LEU A 210 18.25 25.23 -12.15
C LEU A 210 17.57 23.91 -12.47
N SER A 211 16.27 23.89 -12.77
CA SER A 211 15.53 22.66 -13.10
C SER A 211 16.15 21.92 -14.28
N GLN A 212 16.47 22.64 -15.36
CA GLN A 212 17.18 22.11 -16.52
C GLN A 212 18.56 21.56 -16.16
N ALA A 213 19.32 22.27 -15.33
CA ALA A 213 20.63 21.82 -14.88
C ALA A 213 20.55 20.55 -14.01
N LEU A 214 19.57 20.48 -13.12
CA LEU A 214 19.41 19.35 -12.20
C LEU A 214 18.94 18.08 -12.89
N GLU A 215 18.13 18.17 -13.95
CA GLU A 215 17.76 17.02 -14.77
C GLU A 215 19.01 16.36 -15.40
N GLU A 216 19.88 17.17 -16.01
CA GLU A 216 21.15 16.70 -16.59
C GLU A 216 22.08 16.13 -15.52
N VAL A 217 22.20 16.80 -14.37
CA VAL A 217 23.01 16.31 -13.24
C VAL A 217 22.52 14.96 -12.69
N VAL A 218 21.20 14.79 -12.52
CA VAL A 218 20.63 13.51 -12.09
C VAL A 218 20.96 12.41 -13.11
N HIS A 219 20.78 12.70 -14.41
CA HIS A 219 21.08 11.74 -15.47
C HIS A 219 22.56 11.34 -15.51
N VAL A 220 23.47 12.31 -15.41
CA VAL A 220 24.92 12.10 -15.42
C VAL A 220 25.37 11.29 -14.21
N ILE A 221 24.90 11.63 -13.00
CA ILE A 221 25.21 10.85 -11.79
C ILE A 221 24.66 9.43 -11.95
N ALA A 222 23.40 9.26 -12.37
CA ALA A 222 22.79 7.94 -12.52
C ALA A 222 23.50 7.05 -13.55
N SER A 223 24.08 7.67 -14.59
CA SER A 223 24.78 6.95 -15.67
C SER A 223 26.24 6.60 -15.33
N ASN A 224 26.84 7.29 -14.36
CA ASN A 224 28.22 7.05 -13.91
C ASN A 224 28.30 6.37 -12.54
N ASN A 225 27.16 6.16 -11.88
CA ASN A 225 27.08 5.54 -10.57
C ASN A 225 27.27 4.00 -10.67
N PRO A 226 28.30 3.42 -10.02
CA PRO A 226 28.58 1.98 -10.12
C PRO A 226 27.43 1.08 -9.66
N THR A 227 26.72 1.47 -8.61
CA THR A 227 25.58 0.70 -8.08
C THR A 227 24.43 0.65 -9.09
N LEU A 228 24.03 1.80 -9.66
CA LEU A 228 22.95 1.84 -10.66
C LEU A 228 23.35 1.16 -11.98
N ILE A 229 24.60 1.29 -12.41
CA ILE A 229 25.12 0.55 -13.56
C ILE A 229 25.01 -0.96 -13.32
N ARG A 230 25.44 -1.41 -12.13
CA ARG A 230 25.37 -2.83 -11.75
C ARG A 230 23.92 -3.32 -11.66
N GLU A 231 23.00 -2.53 -11.11
CA GLU A 231 21.57 -2.85 -11.05
C GLU A 231 20.96 -2.99 -12.45
N LYS A 232 21.23 -2.05 -13.36
CA LYS A 232 20.76 -2.13 -14.75
C LYS A 232 21.30 -3.39 -15.44
N GLN A 233 22.60 -3.67 -15.27
CA GLN A 233 23.19 -4.89 -15.82
C GLN A 233 22.55 -6.15 -15.21
N LEU A 234 22.35 -6.18 -13.89
CA LEU A 234 21.71 -7.30 -13.22
C LEU A 234 20.25 -7.49 -13.68
N GLN A 235 19.52 -6.42 -13.93
CA GLN A 235 18.16 -6.48 -14.46
C GLN A 235 18.14 -7.12 -15.86
N LEU A 236 19.12 -6.78 -16.71
CA LEU A 236 19.29 -7.39 -18.02
C LEU A 236 19.71 -8.86 -17.90
N ASP A 237 20.66 -9.18 -17.03
CA ASP A 237 21.12 -10.55 -16.78
C ASP A 237 19.94 -11.44 -16.30
N ARG A 238 19.12 -10.91 -15.39
CA ARG A 238 17.89 -11.57 -14.89
C ARG A 238 16.86 -11.73 -16.00
N TYR A 239 16.66 -10.72 -16.83
CA TYR A 239 15.75 -10.79 -17.97
C TYR A 239 16.17 -11.92 -18.92
N ASN A 240 17.45 -11.99 -19.28
CA ASN A 240 17.99 -13.05 -20.13
C ASN A 240 17.79 -14.42 -19.50
N VAL A 241 18.05 -14.57 -18.20
CA VAL A 241 17.78 -15.82 -17.47
C VAL A 241 16.30 -16.20 -17.50
N LEU A 242 15.38 -15.25 -17.29
CA LEU A 242 13.94 -15.53 -17.39
C LEU A 242 13.56 -16.03 -18.78
N VAL A 243 14.00 -15.35 -19.83
CA VAL A 243 13.64 -15.70 -21.21
C VAL A 243 14.25 -17.04 -21.61
N GLU A 244 15.56 -17.19 -21.43
CA GLU A 244 16.33 -18.34 -21.93
C GLU A 244 16.15 -19.60 -21.09
N LYS A 245 16.05 -19.48 -19.77
CA LYS A 245 16.04 -20.64 -18.86
C LYS A 245 14.66 -20.99 -18.33
N HIS A 246 13.67 -20.11 -18.46
CA HIS A 246 12.34 -20.33 -17.91
C HIS A 246 11.26 -20.23 -18.99
N LEU A 247 11.14 -19.10 -19.68
CA LEU A 247 10.06 -18.87 -20.66
C LEU A 247 10.14 -19.80 -21.87
N SER A 248 11.34 -20.04 -22.40
CA SER A 248 11.57 -20.92 -23.55
C SER A 248 11.35 -22.42 -23.26
N LYS A 249 11.31 -22.80 -21.98
CA LYS A 249 11.19 -24.21 -21.60
C LYS A 249 9.76 -24.72 -21.81
N PRO A 250 9.59 -25.95 -22.32
CA PRO A 250 8.31 -26.62 -22.31
C PRO A 250 7.75 -26.72 -20.89
N PHE A 251 6.43 -26.60 -20.77
CA PHE A 251 5.72 -26.69 -19.49
C PHE A 251 4.57 -27.67 -19.58
N ASP A 252 4.14 -28.18 -18.43
CA ASP A 252 3.05 -29.15 -18.33
C ASP A 252 1.69 -28.47 -18.13
N LYS A 253 0.98 -28.22 -19.23
CA LYS A 253 -0.37 -27.62 -19.16
C LYS A 253 -1.39 -28.52 -18.42
N LYS A 254 -1.19 -29.84 -18.36
CA LYS A 254 -2.20 -30.79 -17.87
C LYS A 254 -2.57 -30.56 -16.41
N LEU A 255 -1.60 -30.25 -15.56
CA LEU A 255 -1.90 -29.96 -14.16
C LEU A 255 -2.82 -28.74 -14.06
N VAL A 256 -2.51 -27.67 -14.78
CA VAL A 256 -3.31 -26.43 -14.75
C VAL A 256 -4.73 -26.69 -15.27
N GLU A 257 -4.86 -27.45 -16.37
CA GLU A 257 -6.16 -27.88 -16.91
C GLU A 257 -6.98 -28.72 -15.91
N SER A 258 -6.32 -29.53 -15.08
CA SER A 258 -6.99 -30.32 -14.04
C SER A 258 -7.39 -29.52 -12.79
N VAL A 259 -6.70 -28.41 -12.52
CA VAL A 259 -6.95 -27.55 -11.35
C VAL A 259 -8.02 -26.51 -11.63
N ILE A 260 -7.98 -25.88 -12.79
CA ILE A 260 -8.89 -24.79 -13.15
C ILE A 260 -10.20 -25.37 -13.65
N SER A 261 -11.31 -24.96 -13.03
CA SER A 261 -12.64 -25.47 -13.39
C SER A 261 -12.99 -25.08 -14.82
N PRO A 262 -13.48 -26.00 -15.67
CA PRO A 262 -13.99 -25.66 -17.00
C PRO A 262 -15.20 -24.70 -16.98
N LYS A 263 -15.84 -24.54 -15.82
CA LYS A 263 -16.94 -23.60 -15.62
C LYS A 263 -16.48 -22.19 -15.25
N ASP A 264 -15.21 -22.00 -14.96
CA ASP A 264 -14.65 -20.69 -14.60
C ASP A 264 -14.46 -19.85 -15.86
N SER A 265 -15.40 -18.92 -16.10
CA SER A 265 -15.36 -18.02 -17.25
C SER A 265 -14.28 -16.94 -17.16
N ASN A 266 -13.67 -16.74 -15.98
CA ASN A 266 -12.69 -15.67 -15.76
C ASN A 266 -11.27 -16.05 -16.20
N VAL A 267 -11.03 -17.34 -16.46
CA VAL A 267 -9.76 -17.87 -16.93
C VAL A 267 -9.94 -18.60 -18.26
N LYS A 268 -9.20 -18.16 -19.28
CA LYS A 268 -9.17 -18.83 -20.60
C LYS A 268 -7.98 -19.75 -20.67
N ILE A 269 -8.20 -21.05 -20.47
CA ILE A 269 -7.13 -22.04 -20.35
C ILE A 269 -6.21 -22.09 -21.57
N ASP A 270 -6.72 -21.81 -22.76
CA ASP A 270 -5.96 -21.82 -24.02
C ASP A 270 -4.96 -20.68 -24.14
N ASN A 271 -5.08 -19.65 -23.30
CA ASN A 271 -4.19 -18.50 -23.29
C ASN A 271 -2.96 -18.69 -22.37
N VAL A 272 -2.85 -19.85 -21.71
CA VAL A 272 -1.67 -20.16 -20.90
C VAL A 272 -0.45 -20.35 -21.80
N TYR A 273 0.66 -19.69 -21.46
CA TYR A 273 1.89 -19.75 -22.24
C TYR A 273 3.12 -20.17 -21.44
N GLN A 274 3.04 -20.22 -20.11
CA GLN A 274 4.12 -20.71 -19.25
C GLN A 274 3.59 -21.09 -17.86
N VAL A 275 4.20 -22.07 -17.19
CA VAL A 275 3.89 -22.47 -15.81
C VAL A 275 5.17 -22.74 -15.03
N LEU A 276 5.30 -22.11 -13.87
CA LEU A 276 6.36 -22.38 -12.91
C LEU A 276 5.83 -23.23 -11.76
N TYR A 277 6.60 -24.23 -11.32
CA TYR A 277 6.26 -25.10 -10.21
C TYR A 277 7.22 -24.93 -9.05
N SER A 278 6.70 -25.06 -7.82
CA SER A 278 7.55 -25.22 -6.65
C SER A 278 8.33 -26.53 -6.71
N PRO A 279 9.49 -26.64 -6.03
CA PRO A 279 10.29 -27.86 -6.03
C PRO A 279 9.52 -29.12 -5.59
N ASP A 280 8.61 -28.97 -4.64
CA ASP A 280 7.74 -30.05 -4.13
C ASP A 280 6.47 -30.27 -4.98
N ARG A 281 6.28 -29.48 -6.04
CA ARG A 281 5.10 -29.46 -6.92
C ARG A 281 3.76 -29.25 -6.19
N LYS A 282 3.78 -28.68 -4.99
CA LYS A 282 2.56 -28.31 -4.25
C LYS A 282 2.06 -26.90 -4.57
N LYS A 283 2.82 -26.12 -5.36
CA LYS A 283 2.42 -24.81 -5.82
C LYS A 283 2.76 -24.62 -7.29
N PHE A 284 2.01 -23.74 -7.95
CA PHE A 284 2.36 -23.26 -9.28
C PHE A 284 1.96 -21.80 -9.50
N VAL A 285 2.62 -21.17 -10.48
CA VAL A 285 2.21 -19.90 -11.08
C VAL A 285 2.12 -20.11 -12.59
N ALA A 286 0.91 -20.00 -13.13
CA ALA A 286 0.61 -20.12 -14.56
C ALA A 286 0.40 -18.72 -15.15
N PHE A 287 1.00 -18.46 -16.30
CA PHE A 287 0.98 -17.16 -16.97
C PHE A 287 0.07 -17.21 -18.20
N PHE A 288 -0.79 -16.20 -18.30
CA PHE A 288 -1.79 -16.07 -19.36
C PHE A 288 -1.60 -14.75 -20.10
N LEU A 289 -1.84 -14.77 -21.41
CA LEU A 289 -1.82 -13.57 -22.24
C LEU A 289 -2.95 -13.63 -23.26
N GLU A 290 -3.70 -12.54 -23.39
CA GLU A 290 -4.66 -12.35 -24.48
C GLU A 290 -4.52 -10.98 -25.13
N ARG A 291 -4.95 -10.91 -26.39
CA ARG A 291 -5.18 -9.65 -27.08
C ARG A 291 -6.61 -9.22 -26.83
N THR A 292 -6.78 -8.00 -26.33
CA THR A 292 -8.07 -7.39 -26.11
C THR A 292 -8.37 -6.39 -27.21
N PRO A 293 -9.64 -6.21 -27.60
CA PRO A 293 -10.00 -5.10 -28.47
C PRO A 293 -9.69 -3.77 -27.77
N ALA A 294 -9.61 -2.69 -28.56
CA ALA A 294 -9.46 -1.36 -27.99
C ALA A 294 -10.71 -1.03 -27.16
N TYR A 295 -10.50 -0.82 -25.86
CA TYR A 295 -11.54 -0.44 -24.91
C TYR A 295 -11.29 0.99 -24.44
N ASP A 296 -12.38 1.72 -24.16
CA ASP A 296 -12.34 2.95 -23.37
C ASP A 296 -12.19 2.58 -21.88
N ILE A 297 -11.40 3.33 -21.12
CA ILE A 297 -11.24 3.18 -19.67
C ILE A 297 -12.57 3.14 -18.92
N GLY A 298 -13.60 3.82 -19.44
CA GLY A 298 -14.97 3.78 -18.91
C GLY A 298 -15.54 2.36 -18.86
N THR A 299 -15.23 1.52 -19.85
CA THR A 299 -15.74 0.14 -19.92
C THR A 299 -15.09 -0.82 -18.92
N LEU A 300 -13.92 -0.45 -18.35
CA LEU A 300 -13.28 -1.24 -17.29
C LEU A 300 -13.90 -0.99 -15.91
N LYS A 301 -14.49 0.20 -15.68
CA LYS A 301 -15.14 0.50 -14.39
C LYS A 301 -16.33 -0.42 -14.11
N ASP A 302 -17.03 -0.83 -15.16
CA ASP A 302 -18.22 -1.68 -15.06
C ASP A 302 -17.88 -3.18 -15.20
N SER A 303 -16.62 -3.52 -15.46
CA SER A 303 -16.17 -4.90 -15.62
C SER A 303 -16.01 -5.59 -14.27
N THR A 304 -16.77 -6.65 -14.03
CA THR A 304 -16.63 -7.53 -12.84
C THR A 304 -15.60 -8.65 -13.02
N LYS A 305 -14.86 -8.65 -14.14
CA LYS A 305 -13.91 -9.72 -14.52
C LYS A 305 -12.71 -9.82 -13.56
N ASP A 306 -12.25 -8.70 -13.01
CA ASP A 306 -11.06 -8.61 -12.16
C ASP A 306 -11.32 -7.64 -11.00
N GLU A 307 -10.93 -8.03 -9.77
CA GLU A 307 -11.07 -7.16 -8.59
C GLU A 307 -10.13 -5.95 -8.62
N SER A 308 -8.94 -6.13 -9.21
CA SER A 308 -7.96 -5.06 -9.40
C SER A 308 -7.22 -5.22 -10.72
N ILE A 309 -6.93 -4.09 -11.37
CA ILE A 309 -6.25 -4.04 -12.66
C ILE A 309 -5.11 -3.03 -12.60
N THR A 310 -3.99 -3.38 -13.23
CA THR A 310 -2.89 -2.46 -13.49
C THR A 310 -2.93 -2.04 -14.96
N ILE A 311 -2.78 -0.74 -15.25
CA ILE A 311 -2.69 -0.25 -16.63
C ILE A 311 -1.31 0.40 -16.81
N LEU A 312 -0.50 -0.16 -17.70
CA LEU A 312 0.82 0.35 -18.06
C LEU A 312 0.73 0.96 -19.47
N SER A 313 0.63 2.28 -19.53
CA SER A 313 0.60 3.06 -20.78
C SER A 313 1.91 3.82 -20.95
N ASN A 314 2.37 3.96 -22.19
CA ASN A 314 3.50 4.83 -22.53
C ASN A 314 3.07 6.30 -22.76
N ARG A 315 1.76 6.61 -22.67
CA ARG A 315 1.23 7.97 -22.81
C ARG A 315 1.35 8.73 -21.49
N ASP A 316 1.67 10.02 -21.57
CA ASP A 316 1.70 10.89 -20.39
C ASP A 316 0.26 11.15 -19.93
N VAL A 317 0.02 11.21 -18.61
CA VAL A 317 -1.30 11.54 -18.04
C VAL A 317 -1.84 12.89 -18.56
N MET A 318 -0.95 13.78 -19.00
CA MET A 318 -1.29 15.09 -19.55
C MET A 318 -1.67 15.07 -21.04
N ASP A 319 -1.51 13.95 -21.75
CA ASP A 319 -1.93 13.86 -23.15
C ASP A 319 -3.46 13.94 -23.25
N VAL A 320 -3.97 14.70 -24.22
CA VAL A 320 -5.42 15.01 -24.39
C VAL A 320 -6.29 13.74 -24.53
N ASP A 321 -5.68 12.61 -24.88
CA ASP A 321 -6.32 11.28 -25.01
C ASP A 321 -5.64 10.18 -24.17
N ALA A 322 -4.86 10.54 -23.14
CA ALA A 322 -4.13 9.59 -22.29
C ALA A 322 -5.02 8.55 -21.61
N LEU A 323 -6.23 8.98 -21.25
CA LEU A 323 -7.24 8.19 -20.56
C LEU A 323 -8.24 7.53 -21.51
N GLY A 324 -8.15 7.77 -22.83
CA GLY A 324 -9.17 7.36 -23.79
C GLY A 324 -9.01 5.92 -24.33
N GLU A 325 -7.80 5.36 -24.33
CA GLU A 325 -7.54 4.02 -24.88
C GLU A 325 -6.73 3.14 -23.93
N ILE A 326 -7.29 1.99 -23.59
CA ILE A 326 -6.59 0.96 -22.81
C ILE A 326 -5.64 0.18 -23.75
N PRO A 327 -4.42 -0.15 -23.30
CA PRO A 327 -3.53 -1.03 -24.05
C PRO A 327 -4.17 -2.37 -24.44
N ARG A 328 -3.86 -2.85 -25.65
CA ARG A 328 -4.52 -4.03 -26.27
C ARG A 328 -3.97 -5.40 -25.84
N THR A 329 -3.07 -5.42 -24.87
CA THR A 329 -2.50 -6.67 -24.35
C THR A 329 -2.90 -6.81 -22.90
N TYR A 330 -3.51 -7.93 -22.56
CA TYR A 330 -3.93 -8.25 -21.20
C TYR A 330 -3.20 -9.50 -20.72
N GLY A 331 -2.43 -9.36 -19.65
CA GLY A 331 -1.71 -10.44 -18.98
C GLY A 331 -2.22 -10.63 -17.57
N TYR A 332 -2.28 -11.87 -17.12
CA TYR A 332 -2.60 -12.22 -15.73
C TYR A 332 -1.90 -13.51 -15.34
N ILE A 333 -1.86 -13.79 -14.04
CA ILE A 333 -1.41 -15.08 -13.53
C ILE A 333 -2.56 -15.83 -12.87
N VAL A 334 -2.46 -17.16 -12.86
CA VAL A 334 -3.21 -18.02 -11.96
C VAL A 334 -2.22 -18.73 -11.06
N LYS A 335 -2.41 -18.57 -9.75
CA LYS A 335 -1.61 -19.22 -8.72
C LYS A 335 -2.38 -20.41 -8.19
N GLY A 336 -1.70 -21.51 -7.92
CA GLY A 336 -2.31 -22.70 -7.35
C GLY A 336 -1.54 -23.22 -6.13
N VAL A 337 -2.27 -23.73 -5.15
CA VAL A 337 -1.75 -24.37 -3.94
C VAL A 337 -2.48 -25.69 -3.71
N ASN A 338 -1.71 -26.77 -3.54
CA ASN A 338 -2.22 -28.05 -3.08
C ASN A 338 -2.24 -28.10 -1.55
N TYR A 339 -3.41 -28.27 -0.97
CA TYR A 339 -3.61 -28.40 0.47
C TYR A 339 -4.49 -29.62 0.74
N ARG A 340 -3.94 -30.60 1.48
CA ARG A 340 -4.60 -31.88 1.81
C ARG A 340 -5.14 -32.60 0.56
N ASP A 341 -4.27 -32.76 -0.45
CA ASP A 341 -4.55 -33.41 -1.73
C ASP A 341 -5.63 -32.73 -2.59
N LYS A 342 -6.08 -31.53 -2.21
CA LYS A 342 -6.98 -30.69 -3.00
C LYS A 342 -6.26 -29.45 -3.49
N TRP A 343 -6.48 -29.11 -4.76
CA TRP A 343 -5.96 -27.88 -5.35
C TRP A 343 -6.93 -26.72 -5.14
N TYR A 344 -6.35 -25.57 -4.79
CA TYR A 344 -7.00 -24.28 -4.68
C TYR A 344 -6.27 -23.31 -5.59
N TYR A 345 -7.00 -22.46 -6.30
CA TYR A 345 -6.39 -21.50 -7.23
C TYR A 345 -7.04 -20.13 -7.15
N GLU A 346 -6.29 -19.12 -7.58
CA GLU A 346 -6.71 -17.73 -7.62
C GLU A 346 -6.08 -17.05 -8.85
N LYS A 347 -6.87 -16.20 -9.51
CA LYS A 347 -6.40 -15.32 -10.58
C LYS A 347 -5.93 -14.00 -9.96
N SER A 348 -4.75 -13.50 -10.35
CA SER A 348 -4.23 -12.23 -9.84
C SER A 348 -3.33 -11.50 -10.85
N ASN A 349 -2.89 -10.29 -10.46
CA ASN A 349 -1.95 -9.43 -11.19
C ASN A 349 -2.41 -9.09 -12.62
N ALA A 350 -3.71 -8.94 -12.82
CA ALA A 350 -4.31 -8.56 -14.10
C ALA A 350 -3.75 -7.21 -14.57
N THR A 351 -3.13 -7.19 -15.75
CA THR A 351 -2.39 -6.02 -16.26
C THR A 351 -2.68 -5.80 -17.73
N TYR A 352 -3.07 -4.58 -18.08
CA TYR A 352 -3.14 -4.09 -19.46
C TYR A 352 -1.86 -3.33 -19.80
N PHE A 353 -1.22 -3.68 -20.93
CA PHE A 353 0.03 -3.04 -21.34
C PHE A 353 0.28 -3.11 -22.86
N ASP A 354 1.19 -2.26 -23.34
CA ASP A 354 1.52 -2.20 -24.76
C ASP A 354 2.57 -3.25 -25.16
N ALA A 355 2.23 -4.06 -26.15
CA ALA A 355 3.12 -5.05 -26.75
C ALA A 355 2.99 -5.07 -28.27
N SER A 356 4.14 -5.06 -28.95
CA SER A 356 4.26 -5.07 -30.41
C SER A 356 3.83 -6.41 -31.04
N SER A 357 3.98 -7.51 -30.31
CA SER A 357 3.60 -8.86 -30.73
C SER A 357 3.16 -9.70 -29.53
N VAL A 358 2.57 -10.88 -29.77
CA VAL A 358 2.23 -11.83 -28.70
C VAL A 358 3.48 -12.24 -27.93
N HIS A 359 4.57 -12.54 -28.64
CA HIS A 359 5.84 -12.93 -28.03
C HIS A 359 6.45 -11.80 -27.18
N ASP A 360 6.45 -10.56 -27.68
CA ASP A 360 6.84 -9.37 -26.91
C ASP A 360 5.98 -9.24 -25.64
N GLY A 361 4.68 -9.49 -25.77
CA GLY A 361 3.73 -9.49 -24.65
C GLY A 361 4.07 -10.52 -23.58
N GLN A 362 4.38 -11.76 -23.99
CA GLN A 362 4.80 -12.84 -23.10
C GLN A 362 6.09 -12.47 -22.36
N MET A 363 7.11 -11.98 -23.07
CA MET A 363 8.39 -11.58 -22.46
C MET A 363 8.21 -10.44 -21.46
N LYS A 364 7.49 -9.38 -21.83
CA LYS A 364 7.24 -8.22 -20.95
C LYS A 364 6.48 -8.61 -19.70
N TYR A 365 5.41 -9.40 -19.84
CA TYR A 365 4.60 -9.79 -18.70
C TYR A 365 5.32 -10.78 -17.78
N PHE A 366 6.05 -11.75 -18.35
CA PHE A 366 6.86 -12.69 -17.58
C PHE A 366 7.98 -12.00 -16.78
N ASN A 367 8.48 -10.86 -17.28
CA ASN A 367 9.50 -10.07 -16.61
C ASN A 367 9.08 -9.50 -15.24
N HIS A 368 7.78 -9.45 -14.92
CA HIS A 368 7.32 -9.07 -13.58
C HIS A 368 7.84 -9.99 -12.46
N LEU A 369 8.29 -11.20 -12.79
CA LEU A 369 8.97 -12.10 -11.84
C LEU A 369 10.15 -11.42 -11.13
N GLN A 370 10.84 -10.48 -11.79
CA GLN A 370 11.91 -9.70 -11.16
C GLN A 370 11.42 -8.86 -9.97
N GLN A 371 10.19 -8.33 -10.04
CA GLN A 371 9.56 -7.53 -9.00
C GLN A 371 8.86 -8.39 -7.94
N TRP A 372 8.50 -9.63 -8.29
CA TRP A 372 7.80 -10.55 -7.39
C TRP A 372 8.74 -11.42 -6.53
N GLY A 373 10.02 -11.06 -6.42
CA GLY A 373 10.98 -11.78 -5.58
C GLY A 373 11.40 -13.14 -6.12
N PHE A 374 11.31 -13.36 -7.44
CA PHE A 374 11.73 -14.63 -8.06
C PHE A 374 13.24 -14.88 -7.94
N PHE A 375 14.05 -13.82 -7.94
CA PHE A 375 15.50 -13.90 -7.81
C PHE A 375 15.96 -13.54 -6.40
N LYS A 376 17.05 -14.16 -5.95
CA LYS A 376 17.76 -13.72 -4.74
C LYS A 376 18.28 -12.29 -4.92
N GLU A 377 18.42 -11.56 -3.82
CA GLU A 377 18.99 -10.21 -3.82
C GLU A 377 20.38 -10.20 -4.52
N ASN A 378 20.63 -9.19 -5.36
CA ASN A 378 21.88 -9.03 -6.11
C ASN A 378 22.34 -10.23 -6.96
N SER A 379 21.43 -11.13 -7.33
CA SER A 379 21.75 -12.39 -8.04
C SER A 379 20.76 -12.72 -9.16
N THR A 380 21.19 -13.59 -10.08
CA THR A 380 20.36 -14.22 -11.12
C THR A 380 19.89 -15.63 -10.73
N GLU A 381 20.20 -16.08 -9.51
CA GLU A 381 19.69 -17.34 -8.98
C GLU A 381 18.25 -17.20 -8.48
N SER A 382 17.42 -18.22 -8.71
CA SER A 382 16.06 -18.27 -8.18
C SER A 382 16.07 -18.29 -6.64
N SER A 383 15.16 -17.52 -6.04
CA SER A 383 14.91 -17.51 -4.61
C SER A 383 13.93 -18.62 -4.22
N ALA A 384 14.29 -19.45 -3.24
CA ALA A 384 13.34 -20.41 -2.67
C ALA A 384 12.19 -19.69 -1.94
N GLU A 385 12.44 -18.48 -1.45
CA GLU A 385 11.45 -17.65 -0.75
C GLU A 385 10.37 -17.11 -1.68
N PHE A 386 10.56 -17.15 -3.01
CA PHE A 386 9.54 -16.79 -4.00
C PHE A 386 8.16 -17.41 -3.67
N TRP A 387 8.17 -18.68 -3.26
CA TRP A 387 6.99 -19.48 -2.90
C TRP A 387 6.37 -19.14 -1.54
N GLU A 388 6.95 -18.19 -0.82
CA GLU A 388 6.51 -17.66 0.47
C GLU A 388 6.40 -16.11 0.44
N THR A 389 6.53 -15.50 -0.74
CA THR A 389 6.29 -14.05 -0.94
C THR A 389 4.81 -13.71 -0.86
N ASN A 390 4.47 -12.43 -1.05
CA ASN A 390 3.09 -11.95 -1.17
C ASN A 390 2.27 -12.66 -2.26
N GLN A 391 2.90 -13.30 -3.25
CA GLN A 391 2.15 -14.13 -4.21
C GLN A 391 1.48 -15.33 -3.51
N PHE A 392 2.10 -15.86 -2.46
CA PHE A 392 1.61 -16.96 -1.64
C PHE A 392 1.57 -16.55 -0.17
N ALA A 393 0.96 -15.41 0.11
CA ALA A 393 0.78 -14.91 1.46
C ALA A 393 0.04 -15.94 2.34
N LYS A 394 0.41 -15.97 3.60
CA LYS A 394 -0.24 -16.77 4.64
C LYS A 394 -1.02 -15.86 5.58
N ILE A 395 -2.14 -16.36 6.07
CA ILE A 395 -2.91 -15.69 7.12
C ILE A 395 -2.01 -15.51 8.34
N LYS A 396 -1.82 -14.26 8.75
CA LYS A 396 -0.99 -13.90 9.90
C LYS A 396 -1.83 -13.86 11.17
N ASP A 397 -1.17 -14.14 12.29
CA ASP A 397 -1.74 -13.89 13.61
C ASP A 397 -1.62 -12.40 13.93
N LEU A 398 -2.70 -11.64 13.69
CA LEU A 398 -2.73 -10.20 13.90
C LEU A 398 -2.57 -9.83 15.38
N THR A 399 -2.87 -10.73 16.32
CA THR A 399 -2.65 -10.46 17.76
C THR A 399 -1.17 -10.34 18.13
N LYS A 400 -0.28 -10.82 17.25
CA LYS A 400 1.18 -10.69 17.38
C LYS A 400 1.75 -9.51 16.59
N ASP A 401 0.91 -8.75 15.90
CA ASP A 401 1.35 -7.56 15.19
C ASP A 401 1.79 -6.47 16.19
N PRO A 402 2.95 -5.83 16.03
CA PRO A 402 3.42 -4.77 16.93
C PRO A 402 2.41 -3.62 17.13
N ASP A 403 1.56 -3.37 16.13
CA ASP A 403 0.55 -2.32 16.18
C ASP A 403 -0.82 -2.81 16.68
N TRP A 404 -0.94 -4.06 17.16
CA TRP A 404 -2.19 -4.59 17.70
C TRP A 404 -2.75 -3.73 18.85
N SER A 405 -1.90 -3.22 19.74
CA SER A 405 -2.39 -2.35 20.83
C SER A 405 -3.01 -1.05 20.32
N ARG A 406 -2.67 -0.62 19.10
CA ARG A 406 -3.15 0.62 18.49
C ARG A 406 -4.35 0.40 17.57
N TYR A 407 -4.35 -0.69 16.80
CA TYR A 407 -5.33 -0.93 15.74
C TYR A 407 -6.12 -2.23 15.92
N GLY A 408 -5.68 -3.14 16.78
CA GLY A 408 -6.24 -4.47 16.99
C GLY A 408 -7.73 -4.43 17.32
N GLU A 409 -8.08 -3.83 18.46
CA GLU A 409 -9.47 -3.78 18.94
C GLU A 409 -10.42 -3.00 18.01
N ILE A 410 -9.92 -2.00 17.29
CA ILE A 410 -10.76 -1.06 16.52
C ILE A 410 -10.92 -1.50 15.06
N LEU A 411 -9.86 -1.98 14.42
CA LEU A 411 -9.82 -2.23 12.97
C LEU A 411 -9.67 -3.71 12.62
N TRP A 412 -8.96 -4.49 13.43
CA TRP A 412 -8.54 -5.83 13.05
C TRP A 412 -9.26 -6.95 13.78
N LYS A 413 -9.95 -6.67 14.89
CA LYS A 413 -10.60 -7.67 15.75
C LYS A 413 -11.52 -8.61 14.99
N THR A 414 -12.44 -8.08 14.19
CA THR A 414 -13.37 -8.91 13.40
C THR A 414 -12.63 -9.80 12.41
N LYS A 415 -11.67 -9.23 11.68
CA LYS A 415 -10.85 -9.98 10.73
C LYS A 415 -10.04 -11.06 11.43
N GLU A 416 -9.46 -10.76 12.59
CA GLU A 416 -8.71 -11.73 13.38
C GLU A 416 -9.60 -12.92 13.74
N ILE A 417 -10.78 -12.66 14.30
CA ILE A 417 -11.73 -13.72 14.70
C ILE A 417 -12.09 -14.62 13.50
N GLU A 418 -12.35 -14.01 12.34
CA GLU A 418 -12.65 -14.74 11.10
C GLU A 418 -11.46 -15.52 10.53
N ASP A 419 -10.24 -15.02 10.76
CA ASP A 419 -8.97 -15.58 10.28
C ASP A 419 -8.38 -16.64 11.22
N ARG A 420 -8.83 -16.69 12.48
CA ARG A 420 -8.22 -17.46 13.58
C ARG A 420 -8.00 -18.94 13.25
N ASP A 421 -9.01 -19.58 12.68
CA ASP A 421 -8.98 -21.00 12.28
C ASP A 421 -8.06 -21.28 11.08
N TYR A 422 -7.61 -20.22 10.40
CA TYR A 422 -6.86 -20.28 9.14
C TYR A 422 -5.43 -19.74 9.28
N ILE A 423 -5.01 -19.31 10.47
CA ILE A 423 -3.65 -18.80 10.71
C ILE A 423 -2.60 -19.79 10.21
N GLY A 424 -1.64 -19.30 9.43
CA GLY A 424 -0.57 -20.08 8.81
C GLY A 424 -0.98 -20.80 7.52
N MET A 425 -2.27 -20.85 7.17
CA MET A 425 -2.71 -21.31 5.85
C MET A 425 -2.43 -20.24 4.79
N TYR A 426 -2.19 -20.67 3.56
CA TYR A 426 -2.13 -19.77 2.41
C TYR A 426 -3.48 -19.08 2.21
N GLU A 427 -3.48 -17.77 1.93
CA GLU A 427 -4.69 -16.97 1.76
C GLU A 427 -5.63 -17.56 0.70
N ILE A 428 -5.09 -18.04 -0.42
CA ILE A 428 -5.84 -18.73 -1.49
C ILE A 428 -6.66 -19.90 -0.94
N VAL A 429 -6.09 -20.67 -0.01
CA VAL A 429 -6.76 -21.82 0.62
C VAL A 429 -7.78 -21.34 1.63
N ALA A 430 -7.39 -20.41 2.50
CA ALA A 430 -8.24 -19.86 3.55
C ALA A 430 -9.50 -19.20 2.98
N ASN A 431 -9.35 -18.36 1.96
CA ASN A 431 -10.47 -17.65 1.31
C ASN A 431 -11.45 -18.64 0.68
N ALA A 432 -10.96 -19.67 -0.01
CA ALA A 432 -11.83 -20.70 -0.58
C ALA A 432 -12.59 -21.50 0.49
N LEU A 433 -11.95 -21.82 1.62
CA LEU A 433 -12.59 -22.49 2.74
C LEU A 433 -13.64 -21.60 3.43
N LYS A 434 -13.37 -20.30 3.57
CA LYS A 434 -14.33 -19.32 4.10
C LYS A 434 -15.55 -19.17 3.20
N ILE A 435 -15.38 -19.09 1.88
CA ILE A 435 -16.50 -19.02 0.93
C ILE A 435 -17.37 -20.28 1.04
N ALA A 436 -16.75 -21.46 1.12
CA ALA A 436 -17.50 -22.70 1.33
C ALA A 436 -18.25 -22.70 2.67
N LYS A 437 -17.60 -22.24 3.74
CA LYS A 437 -18.21 -22.14 5.07
C LYS A 437 -19.38 -21.14 5.11
N LEU A 438 -19.27 -20.03 4.39
CA LEU A 438 -20.34 -19.03 4.26
C LEU A 438 -21.57 -19.66 3.59
N ALA A 439 -21.39 -20.35 2.47
CA ALA A 439 -22.48 -21.05 1.79
C ALA A 439 -23.14 -22.13 2.66
N GLU A 440 -22.35 -22.83 3.49
CA GLU A 440 -22.90 -23.77 4.48
C GLU A 440 -23.70 -23.07 5.58
N ASN A 441 -23.25 -21.92 6.07
CA ASN A 441 -23.95 -21.11 7.06
C ASN A 441 -25.28 -20.58 6.49
N GLU A 442 -25.27 -19.99 5.29
CA GLU A 442 -26.48 -19.49 4.62
C GLU A 442 -27.52 -20.60 4.40
N ARG A 443 -27.07 -21.79 3.99
CA ARG A 443 -27.96 -22.95 3.85
C ARG A 443 -28.54 -23.38 5.20
N PHE A 444 -27.71 -23.41 6.24
CA PHE A 444 -28.16 -23.73 7.59
C PHE A 444 -29.18 -22.71 8.10
N ASP A 445 -28.93 -21.42 7.90
CA ASP A 445 -29.81 -20.34 8.32
C ASP A 445 -31.17 -20.43 7.65
N SER A 446 -31.17 -20.64 6.33
CA SER A 446 -32.39 -20.78 5.54
C SER A 446 -33.23 -22.00 5.97
N LEU A 447 -32.59 -23.13 6.28
CA LEU A 447 -33.27 -24.35 6.71
C LEU A 447 -33.79 -24.23 8.13
N THR A 448 -32.98 -23.71 9.06
CA THR A 448 -33.37 -23.54 10.47
C THR A 448 -34.49 -22.52 10.61
N SER A 449 -34.40 -21.39 9.91
CA SER A 449 -35.46 -20.38 9.91
C SER A 449 -36.79 -20.96 9.43
N ARG A 450 -36.80 -21.61 8.26
CA ARG A 450 -38.03 -22.12 7.65
C ARG A 450 -38.62 -23.34 8.36
N ASN A 451 -37.77 -24.28 8.79
CA ASN A 451 -38.25 -25.59 9.27
C ASN A 451 -38.41 -25.66 10.79
N ILE A 452 -37.93 -24.67 11.54
CA ILE A 452 -38.00 -24.65 13.00
C ILE A 452 -38.71 -23.39 13.46
N PHE A 453 -38.07 -22.21 13.32
CA PHE A 453 -38.58 -20.99 13.95
C PHE A 453 -39.85 -20.45 13.31
N ILE A 454 -39.90 -20.28 11.99
CA ILE A 454 -41.07 -19.71 11.30
C ILE A 454 -42.30 -20.59 11.54
N GLN A 455 -42.17 -21.92 11.41
CA GLN A 455 -43.27 -22.84 11.68
C GLN A 455 -43.80 -22.72 13.11
N ALA A 456 -42.90 -22.60 14.09
CA ALA A 456 -43.30 -22.43 15.48
C ALA A 456 -43.98 -21.08 15.71
N TYR A 457 -43.43 -19.98 15.19
CA TYR A 457 -44.01 -18.65 15.36
C TYR A 457 -45.37 -18.52 14.68
N GLU A 458 -45.55 -19.11 13.51
CA GLU A 458 -46.85 -19.19 12.84
C GLU A 458 -47.85 -20.00 13.66
N ALA A 459 -47.44 -21.14 14.24
CA ALA A 459 -48.29 -21.93 15.11
C ALA A 459 -48.73 -21.16 16.37
N GLN A 460 -47.78 -20.49 17.05
CA GLN A 460 -48.07 -19.66 18.23
C GLN A 460 -49.01 -18.50 17.87
N THR A 461 -48.75 -17.82 16.75
CA THR A 461 -49.56 -16.70 16.27
C THR A 461 -50.99 -17.13 15.92
N LYS A 462 -51.14 -18.28 15.25
CA LYS A 462 -52.46 -18.83 14.89
C LYS A 462 -53.28 -19.25 16.11
N ARG A 463 -52.61 -19.72 17.17
CA ARG A 463 -53.25 -20.18 18.41
C ARG A 463 -53.40 -19.09 19.47
N HIS A 464 -52.77 -17.93 19.28
CA HIS A 464 -52.66 -16.86 20.27
C HIS A 464 -52.07 -17.34 21.62
N THR A 465 -51.10 -18.25 21.58
CA THR A 465 -50.42 -18.81 22.76
C THR A 465 -49.12 -18.06 23.06
N ASN A 466 -48.68 -18.10 24.33
CA ASN A 466 -47.42 -17.47 24.78
C ASN A 466 -47.28 -15.97 24.42
N ASP A 467 -48.39 -15.24 24.38
CA ASP A 467 -48.50 -13.83 24.00
C ASP A 467 -48.10 -13.51 22.54
N PHE A 468 -48.23 -14.48 21.62
CA PHE A 468 -48.01 -14.26 20.18
C PHE A 468 -49.29 -13.80 19.46
N THR A 469 -49.34 -12.55 19.03
CA THR A 469 -50.33 -12.06 18.04
C THR A 469 -49.67 -11.73 16.70
N LYS A 470 -48.41 -11.32 16.72
CA LYS A 470 -47.58 -11.11 15.53
C LYS A 470 -46.11 -11.22 15.91
N TYR A 471 -45.26 -11.51 14.93
CA TYR A 471 -43.82 -11.36 15.04
C TYR A 471 -43.29 -10.50 13.89
N ALA A 472 -42.11 -9.91 14.08
CA ALA A 472 -41.44 -9.11 13.05
C ALA A 472 -39.99 -9.57 12.87
N MET A 473 -39.54 -9.55 11.63
CA MET A 473 -38.20 -9.93 11.20
C MET A 473 -37.37 -8.68 10.88
N ILE A 474 -36.05 -8.76 11.04
CA ILE A 474 -35.13 -7.70 10.62
C ILE A 474 -34.79 -7.94 9.15
N ASN A 475 -35.00 -6.94 8.28
CA ASN A 475 -34.68 -7.03 6.85
C ASN A 475 -35.25 -8.27 6.14
N GLN A 476 -36.45 -8.71 6.53
CA GLN A 476 -37.15 -9.88 5.97
C GLN A 476 -36.56 -11.26 6.32
N ASP A 477 -35.51 -11.33 7.13
CA ASP A 477 -34.89 -12.59 7.58
C ASP A 477 -34.84 -12.71 9.12
N LEU A 478 -34.71 -13.95 9.61
CA LEU A 478 -34.46 -14.21 11.01
C LEU A 478 -32.97 -14.06 11.32
N THR A 479 -32.64 -13.26 12.33
CA THR A 479 -31.29 -13.20 12.90
C THR A 479 -31.03 -14.46 13.72
N LEU A 480 -30.13 -15.33 13.28
CA LEU A 480 -29.79 -16.55 14.01
C LEU A 480 -28.40 -16.41 14.66
N ILE A 481 -28.30 -16.85 15.91
CA ILE A 481 -27.07 -16.82 16.72
C ILE A 481 -26.80 -18.25 17.19
N TYR A 482 -25.65 -18.81 16.82
CA TYR A 482 -25.33 -20.22 17.12
C TYR A 482 -23.81 -20.46 17.16
N PRO A 483 -23.34 -21.47 17.90
CA PRO A 483 -21.94 -21.88 17.87
C PRO A 483 -21.62 -22.63 16.57
N LYS A 484 -20.34 -22.77 16.25
CA LYS A 484 -19.84 -23.45 15.05
C LYS A 484 -20.33 -24.89 14.89
N GLU A 485 -20.58 -25.60 15.99
CA GLU A 485 -21.12 -26.97 16.01
C GLU A 485 -22.60 -27.04 15.63
N ARG A 486 -23.32 -25.90 15.65
CA ARG A 486 -24.73 -25.80 15.25
C ARG A 486 -25.66 -26.75 16.03
N THR A 487 -25.32 -27.06 17.28
CA THR A 487 -26.15 -27.91 18.14
C THR A 487 -27.38 -27.20 18.68
N VAL A 488 -27.28 -25.88 18.83
CA VAL A 488 -28.31 -25.01 19.38
C VAL A 488 -28.32 -23.70 18.59
N VAL A 489 -29.51 -23.10 18.42
CA VAL A 489 -29.68 -21.84 17.71
C VAL A 489 -30.57 -20.91 18.50
N MET A 490 -30.14 -19.66 18.68
CA MET A 490 -30.92 -18.60 19.29
C MET A 490 -31.42 -17.64 18.22
N ASN A 491 -32.69 -17.25 18.30
CA ASN A 491 -33.29 -16.21 17.48
C ASN A 491 -33.84 -15.10 18.39
N PRO A 492 -33.20 -13.92 18.42
CA PRO A 492 -33.82 -12.70 18.92
C PRO A 492 -34.90 -12.22 17.94
N ILE A 493 -36.11 -11.99 18.46
CA ILE A 493 -37.25 -11.58 17.64
C ILE A 493 -38.19 -10.66 18.41
N MET A 494 -38.79 -9.71 17.69
CA MET A 494 -39.83 -8.84 18.23
C MET A 494 -41.19 -9.52 18.14
N ILE A 495 -41.86 -9.67 19.28
CA ILE A 495 -43.21 -10.22 19.40
C ILE A 495 -44.19 -9.12 19.77
N THR A 496 -45.37 -9.13 19.14
CA THR A 496 -46.51 -8.29 19.50
C THR A 496 -47.56 -9.12 20.22
N ASN A 497 -47.96 -8.67 21.41
CA ASN A 497 -49.00 -9.34 22.20
C ASN A 497 -50.42 -8.89 21.81
N GLY A 498 -51.43 -9.49 22.47
CA GLY A 498 -52.84 -9.18 22.20
C GLY A 498 -53.27 -7.76 22.55
N LYS A 499 -52.45 -7.00 23.30
CA LYS A 499 -52.65 -5.58 23.60
C LYS A 499 -51.96 -4.65 22.57
N GLY A 500 -51.26 -5.22 21.59
CA GLY A 500 -50.47 -4.48 20.62
C GLY A 500 -49.08 -4.05 21.12
N GLU A 501 -48.68 -4.44 22.33
CA GLU A 501 -47.38 -4.10 22.90
C GLU A 501 -46.29 -4.96 22.23
N LYS A 502 -45.17 -4.33 21.86
CA LYS A 502 -44.03 -4.99 21.22
C LYS A 502 -42.92 -5.23 22.22
N ALA A 503 -42.37 -6.43 22.24
CA ALA A 503 -41.23 -6.77 23.07
C ALA A 503 -40.21 -7.63 22.34
N LEU A 504 -38.93 -7.33 22.53
CA LEU A 504 -37.82 -8.19 22.13
C LEU A 504 -37.73 -9.39 23.07
N ARG A 505 -37.75 -10.59 22.49
CA ARG A 505 -37.62 -11.87 23.17
C ARG A 505 -36.61 -12.74 22.44
N PHE A 506 -36.05 -13.72 23.15
CA PHE A 506 -35.06 -14.65 22.61
C PHE A 506 -35.61 -16.06 22.67
N PHE A 507 -35.59 -16.75 21.54
CA PHE A 507 -36.00 -18.16 21.47
C PHE A 507 -34.81 -19.02 21.09
N LEU A 508 -34.71 -20.17 21.72
CA LEU A 508 -33.64 -21.14 21.55
C LEU A 508 -34.22 -22.42 20.95
N ALA A 509 -33.58 -22.98 19.93
CA ALA A 509 -33.93 -24.26 19.35
C ALA A 509 -32.77 -25.24 19.45
N PHE A 510 -33.04 -26.48 19.88
CA PHE A 510 -32.11 -27.59 19.73
C PHE A 510 -32.30 -28.21 18.34
N VAL A 511 -31.26 -28.27 17.53
CA VAL A 511 -31.37 -28.61 16.10
C VAL A 511 -31.80 -30.07 15.88
N ASP A 512 -31.36 -30.96 16.76
CA ASP A 512 -31.64 -32.40 16.71
C ASP A 512 -33.09 -32.75 17.08
N THR A 513 -33.59 -32.18 18.18
CA THR A 513 -34.94 -32.43 18.70
C THR A 513 -35.98 -31.49 18.10
N LYS A 514 -35.54 -30.38 17.50
CA LYS A 514 -36.38 -29.25 17.04
C LYS A 514 -37.25 -28.63 18.13
N LYS A 515 -36.97 -28.92 19.41
CA LYS A 515 -37.67 -28.32 20.54
C LYS A 515 -37.24 -26.87 20.67
N ILE A 516 -38.23 -26.01 20.94
CA ILE A 516 -38.02 -24.57 21.09
C ILE A 516 -38.29 -24.17 22.54
N TYR A 517 -37.45 -23.29 23.05
CA TYR A 517 -37.51 -22.73 24.38
C TYR A 517 -37.48 -21.22 24.28
N GLU A 518 -38.18 -20.52 25.16
CA GLU A 518 -37.88 -19.13 25.44
C GLU A 518 -36.70 -19.05 26.40
N TRP A 519 -35.73 -18.19 26.09
CA TRP A 519 -34.62 -17.89 26.96
C TRP A 519 -34.97 -16.72 27.89
N THR A 520 -35.10 -17.01 29.17
CA THR A 520 -35.65 -16.10 30.18
C THR A 520 -34.58 -15.42 31.04
N TYR A 521 -33.30 -15.48 30.62
CA TYR A 521 -32.21 -14.82 31.35
C TYR A 521 -32.41 -13.30 31.37
N PHE A 522 -32.73 -12.72 30.22
CA PHE A 522 -33.17 -11.34 30.12
C PHE A 522 -34.69 -11.24 30.24
N LYS A 523 -35.15 -10.18 30.91
CA LYS A 523 -36.57 -9.81 30.83
C LYS A 523 -36.88 -9.27 29.43
N PRO A 524 -38.08 -9.54 28.88
CA PRO A 524 -38.48 -8.97 27.59
C PRO A 524 -38.34 -7.45 27.59
N LYS A 525 -37.66 -6.89 26.58
CA LYS A 525 -37.45 -5.45 26.45
C LYS A 525 -38.55 -4.85 25.59
N THR A 526 -39.32 -3.91 26.12
CA THR A 526 -40.38 -3.23 25.36
C THR A 526 -39.78 -2.39 24.24
N ILE A 527 -40.31 -2.53 23.02
CA ILE A 527 -39.87 -1.79 21.84
C ILE A 527 -40.91 -0.70 21.51
N PRO A 528 -40.53 0.58 21.46
CA PRO A 528 -41.44 1.68 21.13
C PRO A 528 -42.06 1.54 19.74
N ASP A 529 -43.31 1.97 19.57
CA ASP A 529 -44.06 1.77 18.32
C ASP A 529 -43.47 2.42 17.08
N ARG A 530 -42.66 3.48 17.25
CA ARG A 530 -42.00 4.22 16.16
C ARG A 530 -40.66 3.61 15.74
N THR A 531 -40.17 2.59 16.45
CA THR A 531 -38.88 1.96 16.16
C THR A 531 -39.10 0.80 15.19
N TRP A 532 -38.64 0.99 13.94
CA TRP A 532 -38.71 -0.02 12.88
C TRP A 532 -37.51 -0.98 12.89
N HIS A 533 -36.50 -0.71 13.72
CA HIS A 533 -35.27 -1.48 13.85
C HIS A 533 -34.90 -1.72 15.32
N TYR A 534 -35.04 -2.96 15.78
CA TYR A 534 -34.68 -3.38 17.13
C TYR A 534 -33.28 -4.05 17.19
N GLY A 535 -32.49 -3.92 16.12
CA GLY A 535 -31.17 -4.56 16.02
C GLY A 535 -30.18 -4.06 17.08
N SER A 536 -30.17 -2.75 17.36
CA SER A 536 -29.34 -2.17 18.42
C SER A 536 -29.71 -2.70 19.81
N ASP A 537 -30.99 -2.96 20.05
CA ASP A 537 -31.47 -3.51 21.32
C ASP A 537 -30.97 -4.94 21.58
N ILE A 538 -30.77 -5.72 20.52
CA ILE A 538 -30.17 -7.06 20.60
C ILE A 538 -28.71 -6.95 21.06
N ILE A 539 -27.94 -6.05 20.43
CA ILE A 539 -26.53 -5.85 20.78
C ILE A 539 -26.41 -5.35 22.21
N GLU A 540 -27.17 -4.32 22.61
CA GLU A 540 -27.12 -3.76 23.97
C GLU A 540 -27.42 -4.80 25.06
N GLN A 541 -28.30 -5.77 24.80
CA GLN A 541 -28.54 -6.85 25.76
C GLN A 541 -27.41 -7.87 25.77
N LEU A 542 -26.96 -8.32 24.60
CA LEU A 542 -25.95 -9.38 24.49
C LEU A 542 -24.54 -8.91 24.89
N GLU A 543 -24.16 -7.66 24.64
CA GLU A 543 -22.83 -7.11 24.97
C GLU A 543 -22.49 -7.17 26.47
N THR A 544 -23.51 -7.30 27.33
CA THR A 544 -23.33 -7.45 28.78
C THR A 544 -22.72 -8.79 29.19
N ILE A 545 -22.77 -9.81 28.32
CA ILE A 545 -22.37 -11.19 28.63
C ILE A 545 -21.57 -11.87 27.51
N THR A 546 -21.48 -11.28 26.32
CA THR A 546 -20.68 -11.81 25.20
C THR A 546 -20.31 -10.70 24.20
N GLU A 547 -19.25 -10.86 23.41
CA GLU A 547 -18.80 -9.87 22.42
C GLU A 547 -19.53 -9.99 21.06
N TRP A 548 -20.69 -10.63 21.03
CA TRP A 548 -21.42 -10.88 19.78
C TRP A 548 -21.95 -9.60 19.12
N ASN A 549 -21.85 -9.53 17.79
CA ASN A 549 -22.52 -8.53 16.96
C ASN A 549 -22.86 -9.09 15.57
N PHE A 550 -23.62 -8.34 14.75
CA PHE A 550 -24.08 -8.77 13.42
C PHE A 550 -22.96 -9.06 12.40
N SER A 551 -21.72 -8.65 12.66
CA SER A 551 -20.58 -8.98 11.80
C SER A 551 -20.11 -10.42 12.00
N LEU A 552 -20.38 -11.03 13.16
CA LEU A 552 -19.94 -12.39 13.47
C LEU A 552 -20.91 -13.43 12.89
N LYS A 553 -20.36 -14.36 12.11
CA LYS A 553 -21.14 -15.43 11.46
C LYS A 553 -21.55 -16.54 12.42
N THR A 554 -20.76 -16.81 13.45
CA THR A 554 -21.02 -17.75 14.54
C THR A 554 -20.63 -17.10 15.86
N LEU A 555 -21.18 -17.63 16.97
CA LEU A 555 -20.81 -17.21 18.31
C LEU A 555 -20.09 -18.35 19.03
N ASP A 556 -18.76 -18.33 19.00
CA ASP A 556 -17.92 -19.39 19.58
C ASP A 556 -17.44 -19.02 20.99
N ASP A 557 -18.39 -18.65 21.85
CA ASP A 557 -18.18 -18.25 23.24
C ASP A 557 -18.72 -19.34 24.18
N ASN A 558 -17.84 -20.26 24.60
CA ASN A 558 -18.21 -21.36 25.49
C ASN A 558 -18.78 -20.89 26.83
N LYS A 559 -18.32 -19.73 27.33
CA LYS A 559 -18.82 -19.18 28.59
C LYS A 559 -20.25 -18.70 28.43
N PHE A 560 -20.53 -17.94 27.36
CA PHE A 560 -21.89 -17.53 26.99
C PHE A 560 -22.84 -18.73 26.93
N TRP A 561 -22.51 -19.76 26.15
CA TRP A 561 -23.38 -20.91 25.98
C TRP A 561 -23.57 -21.73 27.26
N SER A 562 -22.51 -21.99 28.03
CA SER A 562 -22.59 -22.87 29.20
C SER A 562 -23.13 -22.20 30.46
N GLU A 563 -22.80 -20.92 30.70
CA GLU A 563 -23.15 -20.21 31.95
C GLU A 563 -24.44 -19.40 31.86
N TYR A 564 -24.80 -18.93 30.66
CA TYR A 564 -25.92 -18.00 30.48
C TYR A 564 -27.09 -18.61 29.71
N VAL A 565 -26.82 -19.43 28.68
CA VAL A 565 -27.88 -20.02 27.85
C VAL A 565 -28.29 -21.40 28.34
N LEU A 566 -27.35 -22.34 28.42
CA LEU A 566 -27.57 -23.76 28.72
C LEU A 566 -27.28 -24.13 30.17
N ALA A 567 -27.19 -23.14 31.07
CA ALA A 567 -26.94 -23.36 32.48
C ALA A 567 -28.00 -24.30 33.08
N LYS A 568 -27.54 -25.29 33.85
CA LYS A 568 -28.40 -26.30 34.47
C LYS A 568 -28.53 -26.08 35.99
N ALA A 569 -29.70 -26.38 36.52
CA ALA A 569 -29.97 -26.51 37.94
C ALA A 569 -30.46 -27.94 38.20
N GLY A 570 -29.51 -28.87 38.42
CA GLY A 570 -29.81 -30.31 38.45
C GLY A 570 -30.06 -30.86 37.05
N SER A 571 -31.22 -31.49 36.83
CA SER A 571 -31.60 -32.10 35.54
C SER A 571 -32.32 -31.15 34.59
N THR A 572 -32.65 -29.92 35.02
CA THR A 572 -33.39 -28.93 34.22
C THR A 572 -32.52 -27.73 33.86
N PHE A 573 -32.92 -27.03 32.79
CA PHE A 573 -32.30 -25.77 32.40
C PHE A 573 -32.80 -24.62 33.27
N LYS A 574 -31.88 -23.78 33.74
CA LYS A 574 -32.18 -22.68 34.67
C LYS A 574 -32.94 -21.53 34.02
N TYR A 575 -32.68 -21.28 32.73
CA TYR A 575 -33.15 -20.09 32.01
C TYR A 575 -33.95 -20.43 30.74
N LEU A 576 -34.41 -21.67 30.58
CA LEU A 576 -35.14 -22.10 29.39
C LEU A 576 -36.54 -22.57 29.77
N LYS A 577 -37.55 -21.97 29.13
CA LYS A 577 -38.96 -22.36 29.25
C LYS A 577 -39.43 -22.96 27.93
N GLU A 578 -39.86 -24.22 27.91
CA GLU A 578 -40.30 -24.89 26.67
C GLU A 578 -41.52 -24.17 26.07
N LEU A 579 -41.53 -24.02 24.75
CA LEU A 579 -42.62 -23.44 23.99
C LEU A 579 -43.57 -24.56 23.57
N GLU A 580 -44.77 -24.58 24.15
CA GLU A 580 -45.82 -25.60 23.89
C GLU A 580 -46.49 -25.50 22.52
#